data_AF-A0A941MDX2-F1
#
_entry.id   AF-A0A941MDX2-F1
#
_cell.length_a   1.000
_cell.length_b   1.000
_cell.length_c   1.000
_cell.angle_alpha   90.00
_cell.angle_beta   90.00
_cell.angle_gamma   90.00
#
_symmetry.space_group_name_H-M   'P 1'
#
loop_
_entity.id
_entity.type
_entity.pdbx_description
1 polymer ?
#
loop_
_entity_poly.entity_id
_entity_poly.type
_entity_poly.pdbx_seq_one_letter_code
_entity_poly.pdbx_strand_id
1 'polypeptide(L)'
;MNDATAHTARERFEGLLKEYGEVGANHRKLTDIRFRLLAFLPTASIILNIFKPEISGFQRVALALSGLAVSIGLITYNKRNDQIYFALENRAKTIERELHIPDGAFSTRPKPLTIFGSLWPIQHPTAIFVLYTATIAIWLFLVLDSSAAALRDFPFAPAWYTLYAEILPPGYAHPVAQTVKLVLAVALAYGGTLAFDRSVRAQEKKAEAAASRAIRARGRPYPATTNPGARPP
;
A
#
# COMPACT_ATOMS: atom_id res chain seq x y z
N MET A 1 13.10 44.55 23.76
CA MET A 1 13.41 43.16 23.35
C MET A 1 14.92 43.05 23.35
N ASN A 2 15.51 42.17 24.17
CA ASN A 2 16.97 42.13 24.34
C ASN A 2 17.63 41.45 23.13
N ASP A 3 18.80 41.90 22.70
CA ASP A 3 19.52 41.37 21.53
C ASP A 3 19.71 39.84 21.56
N ALA A 4 19.90 39.26 22.76
CA ALA A 4 19.97 37.81 22.95
C ALA A 4 18.70 37.07 22.49
N THR A 5 17.52 37.63 22.75
CA THR A 5 16.23 37.02 22.33
C THR A 5 16.03 37.10 20.83
N ALA A 6 16.48 38.19 20.19
CA ALA A 6 16.43 38.35 18.75
C ALA A 6 17.39 37.38 18.04
N HIS A 7 18.59 37.17 18.59
CA HIS A 7 19.56 36.20 18.07
C HIS A 7 18.99 34.78 18.07
N THR A 8 18.47 34.31 19.21
CA THR A 8 17.90 32.96 19.32
C THR A 8 16.68 32.76 18.42
N ALA A 9 15.83 33.78 18.26
CA ALA A 9 14.69 33.71 17.35
C ALA A 9 15.13 33.54 15.89
N ARG A 10 16.19 34.26 15.48
CA ARG A 10 16.76 34.16 14.14
C ARG A 10 17.40 32.79 13.90
N GLU A 11 18.20 32.29 14.83
CA GLU A 11 18.80 30.95 14.74
C GLU A 11 17.74 29.86 14.61
N ARG A 12 16.66 29.96 15.39
CA ARG A 12 15.53 29.02 15.30
C ARG A 12 14.84 29.09 13.95
N PHE A 13 14.58 30.29 13.44
CA PHE A 13 13.96 30.49 12.14
C PHE A 13 14.80 29.91 11.00
N GLU A 14 16.11 30.17 11.00
CA GLU A 14 17.07 29.62 10.03
C GLU A 14 17.14 28.09 10.13
N GLY A 15 17.15 27.54 11.35
CA GLY A 15 17.08 26.09 11.58
C GLY A 15 15.81 25.44 11.02
N LEU A 16 14.65 26.06 11.25
CA LEU A 16 13.36 25.58 10.73
C LEU A 16 13.31 25.64 9.20
N LEU A 17 13.81 26.71 8.58
CA LEU A 17 13.89 26.81 7.12
C LEU A 17 14.77 25.71 6.51
N LYS A 18 15.93 25.44 7.12
CA LYS A 18 16.82 24.36 6.68
C LYS A 18 16.15 23.01 6.81
N GLU A 19 15.50 22.74 7.94
CA GLU A 19 14.77 21.49 8.15
C GLU A 19 13.61 21.33 7.16
N TYR A 20 12.87 22.41 6.88
CA TYR A 20 11.79 22.40 5.89
C TYR A 20 12.30 21.99 4.50
N GLY A 21 13.45 22.53 4.08
CA GLY A 21 14.12 22.14 2.84
C GLY A 21 14.46 20.65 2.78
N GLU A 22 15.05 20.10 3.85
CA GLU A 22 15.39 18.68 3.95
C GLU A 22 14.16 17.77 3.96
N VAL A 23 13.10 18.16 4.68
CA VAL A 23 11.83 17.43 4.70
C VAL A 23 11.20 17.40 3.30
N GLY A 24 11.18 18.53 2.60
CA GLY A 24 10.69 18.63 1.22
C GLY A 24 11.51 17.80 0.23
N ALA A 25 12.84 17.78 0.37
CA ALA A 25 13.73 16.96 -0.45
C ALA A 25 13.48 15.45 -0.24
N ASN A 26 13.38 15.03 1.03
CA ASN A 26 13.07 13.64 1.38
C ASN A 26 11.68 13.22 0.89
N HIS A 27 10.69 14.09 1.01
CA HIS A 27 9.33 13.85 0.51
C HIS A 27 9.31 13.62 -1.01
N ARG A 28 10.03 14.46 -1.78
CA ARG A 28 10.18 14.30 -3.23
C ARG A 28 10.87 12.99 -3.60
N LYS A 29 11.94 12.63 -2.89
CA LYS A 29 12.68 11.38 -3.09
C LYS A 29 11.81 10.14 -2.87
N LEU A 30 11.00 10.12 -1.80
CA LEU A 30 10.07 9.01 -1.54
C LEU A 30 9.01 8.89 -2.63
N THR A 31 8.52 10.03 -3.13
CA THR A 31 7.53 10.06 -4.21
C THR A 31 8.10 9.46 -5.49
N ASP A 32 9.32 9.85 -5.88
CA ASP A 32 10.02 9.31 -7.06
C ASP A 32 10.24 7.78 -6.95
N ILE A 33 10.72 7.29 -5.80
CA ILE A 33 10.93 5.85 -5.58
C ILE A 33 9.62 5.07 -5.76
N ARG A 34 8.50 5.57 -5.21
CA ARG A 34 7.20 4.90 -5.35
C ARG A 34 6.73 4.84 -6.79
N PHE A 35 6.88 5.93 -7.55
CA PHE A 35 6.51 5.95 -8.97
C PHE A 35 7.33 4.93 -9.77
N ARG A 36 8.64 4.82 -9.48
CA ARG A 36 9.49 3.80 -10.09
C ARG A 36 9.06 2.38 -9.73
N LEU A 37 8.65 2.14 -8.48
CA LEU A 37 8.10 0.84 -8.07
C LEU A 37 6.80 0.50 -8.80
N LEU A 38 5.91 1.47 -8.98
CA LEU A 38 4.67 1.25 -9.73
C LEU A 38 4.94 0.94 -11.21
N ALA A 39 6.02 1.49 -11.79
CA ALA A 39 6.42 1.18 -13.16
C ALA A 39 6.87 -0.28 -13.36
N PHE A 40 7.20 -1.02 -12.29
CA PHE A 40 7.48 -2.45 -12.39
C PHE A 40 6.22 -3.31 -12.42
N LEU A 41 5.04 -2.82 -12.02
CA LEU A 41 3.81 -3.63 -12.03
C LEU A 41 3.45 -4.21 -13.42
N PRO A 42 3.53 -3.45 -14.54
CA PRO A 42 3.26 -3.98 -15.87
C PRO A 42 4.23 -5.09 -16.32
N THR A 43 5.41 -5.23 -15.70
CA THR A 43 6.39 -6.27 -16.10
C THR A 43 5.88 -7.67 -15.84
N ALA A 44 4.95 -7.85 -14.88
CA ALA A 44 4.28 -9.13 -14.65
C ALA A 44 3.54 -9.61 -15.92
N SER A 45 2.83 -8.72 -16.61
CA SER A 45 2.11 -9.06 -17.85
C SER A 45 3.07 -9.45 -18.98
N ILE A 46 4.24 -8.82 -19.04
CA ILE A 46 5.28 -9.14 -20.03
C ILE A 46 5.86 -10.54 -19.77
N ILE A 47 6.19 -10.84 -18.52
CA ILE A 47 6.68 -12.16 -18.10
C ILE A 47 5.70 -13.25 -18.53
N LEU A 48 4.40 -13.07 -18.27
CA LEU A 48 3.39 -14.07 -18.65
C LEU A 48 3.26 -14.29 -20.15
N ASN A 49 3.60 -13.29 -20.98
CA ASN A 49 3.53 -13.43 -22.43
C ASN A 49 4.78 -14.11 -23.01
N ILE A 50 5.96 -13.88 -22.41
CA ILE A 50 7.23 -14.46 -22.86
C ILE A 50 7.27 -15.98 -22.59
N PHE A 51 6.76 -16.45 -21.45
CA PHE A 51 6.87 -17.85 -21.05
C PHE A 51 5.78 -18.79 -21.62
N LYS A 52 5.11 -18.42 -22.73
CA LYS A 52 3.90 -19.13 -23.20
C LYS A 52 4.10 -20.58 -23.68
N PRO A 53 5.16 -21.03 -24.38
CA PRO A 53 5.12 -22.37 -24.96
C PRO A 53 5.84 -23.49 -24.17
N GLU A 54 6.86 -23.24 -23.34
CA GLU A 54 7.82 -24.32 -23.00
C GLU A 54 8.06 -24.62 -21.51
N ILE A 55 7.43 -23.89 -20.58
CA ILE A 55 7.67 -24.14 -19.14
C ILE A 55 6.77 -25.24 -18.57
N SER A 56 7.37 -26.16 -17.82
CA SER A 56 6.68 -27.27 -17.15
C SER A 56 5.69 -26.77 -16.10
N GLY A 57 4.71 -27.61 -15.73
CA GLY A 57 3.71 -27.25 -14.70
C GLY A 57 4.35 -26.81 -13.38
N PHE A 58 5.43 -27.50 -12.95
CA PHE A 58 6.18 -27.12 -11.75
C PHE A 58 6.87 -25.75 -11.90
N GLN A 59 7.50 -25.46 -13.04
CA GLN A 59 8.12 -24.16 -13.30
C GLN A 59 7.08 -23.04 -13.29
N ARG A 60 5.87 -23.27 -13.80
CA ARG A 60 4.76 -22.30 -13.75
C ARG A 60 4.33 -22.00 -12.33
N VAL A 61 4.19 -23.03 -11.47
CA VAL A 61 3.89 -22.85 -10.04
C VAL A 61 4.99 -22.04 -9.35
N ALA A 62 6.27 -22.41 -9.56
CA ALA A 62 7.40 -21.71 -8.96
C ALA A 62 7.46 -20.23 -9.39
N LEU A 63 7.21 -19.94 -10.67
CA LEU A 63 7.14 -18.58 -11.20
C LEU A 63 5.99 -17.80 -10.56
N ALA A 64 4.80 -18.40 -10.46
CA ALA A 64 3.63 -17.75 -9.89
C ALA A 64 3.81 -17.44 -8.40
N LEU A 65 4.37 -18.37 -7.62
CA LEU A 65 4.71 -18.16 -6.21
C LEU A 65 5.78 -17.07 -6.03
N SER A 66 6.79 -17.05 -6.90
CA SER A 66 7.83 -16.01 -6.88
C SER A 66 7.23 -14.63 -7.13
N GLY A 67 6.35 -14.49 -8.14
CA GLY A 67 5.63 -13.25 -8.43
C GLY A 67 4.73 -12.80 -7.27
N LEU A 68 4.07 -13.75 -6.61
CA LEU A 68 3.27 -13.48 -5.41
C LEU A 68 4.14 -12.98 -4.25
N ALA A 69 5.26 -13.65 -3.97
CA ALA A 69 6.18 -13.26 -2.91
C ALA A 69 6.78 -11.86 -3.14
N VAL A 70 7.21 -11.56 -4.37
CA VAL A 70 7.68 -10.22 -4.75
C VAL A 70 6.58 -9.17 -4.54
N SER A 71 5.34 -9.47 -4.91
CA SER A 71 4.20 -8.56 -4.73
C SER A 71 3.95 -8.26 -3.24
N ILE A 72 4.02 -9.28 -2.37
CA ILE A 72 3.91 -9.12 -0.91
C ILE A 72 5.05 -8.24 -0.37
N GLY A 73 6.28 -8.47 -0.84
CA GLY A 73 7.44 -7.65 -0.49
C GLY A 73 7.25 -6.18 -0.88
N LEU A 74 6.77 -5.92 -2.11
CA LEU A 74 6.49 -4.58 -2.61
C LEU A 74 5.40 -3.86 -1.80
N ILE A 75 4.32 -4.56 -1.46
CA ILE A 75 3.24 -4.00 -0.62
C ILE A 75 3.78 -3.60 0.75
N THR A 76 4.56 -4.48 1.37
CA THR A 76 5.15 -4.24 2.69
C THR A 76 6.08 -3.04 2.66
N TYR A 77 6.95 -2.97 1.64
CA TYR A 77 7.84 -1.84 1.42
C TYR A 77 7.08 -0.54 1.20
N ASN A 78 6.05 -0.54 0.34
CA ASN A 78 5.27 0.65 0.06
C ASN A 78 4.52 1.14 1.32
N LYS A 79 3.96 0.23 2.13
CA LYS A 79 3.31 0.58 3.39
C LYS A 79 4.29 1.20 4.39
N ARG A 80 5.51 0.70 4.46
CA ARG A 80 6.56 1.33 5.27
C ARG A 80 6.88 2.74 4.76
N ASN A 81 6.95 2.92 3.44
CA ASN A 81 7.14 4.24 2.87
C ASN A 81 5.96 5.18 3.18
N ASP A 82 4.71 4.69 3.25
CA ASP A 82 3.53 5.48 3.65
C ASP A 82 3.70 6.08 5.04
N GLN A 83 4.20 5.29 5.98
CA GLN A 83 4.47 5.77 7.34
C GLN A 83 5.50 6.92 7.35
N ILE A 84 6.61 6.75 6.61
CA ILE A 84 7.66 7.78 6.54
C ILE A 84 7.13 9.03 5.84
N TYR A 85 6.38 8.86 4.76
CA TYR A 85 5.77 9.97 4.02
C TYR A 85 4.82 10.78 4.90
N PHE A 86 3.91 10.14 5.64
CA PHE A 86 3.01 10.86 6.53
C PHE A 86 3.74 11.55 7.68
N ALA A 87 4.81 10.94 8.21
CA ALA A 87 5.64 11.56 9.23
C ALA A 87 6.32 12.84 8.70
N LEU A 88 6.89 12.80 7.49
CA LEU A 88 7.49 13.96 6.85
C LEU A 88 6.45 15.04 6.52
N GLU A 89 5.28 14.65 5.99
CA GLU A 89 4.18 15.58 5.71
C GLU A 89 3.71 16.29 6.99
N ASN A 90 3.54 15.56 8.09
CA ASN A 90 3.14 16.13 9.38
C ASN A 90 4.22 17.06 9.95
N ARG A 91 5.50 16.71 9.78
CA ARG A 91 6.59 17.57 10.21
C ARG A 91 6.64 18.86 9.40
N ALA A 92 6.49 18.78 8.07
CA ALA A 92 6.44 19.95 7.21
C ALA A 92 5.29 20.90 7.60
N LYS A 93 4.07 20.37 7.81
CA LYS A 93 2.92 21.16 8.32
C LYS A 93 3.22 21.86 9.63
N THR A 94 3.94 21.18 10.53
CA THR A 94 4.33 21.76 11.82
C THR A 94 5.29 22.92 11.61
N ILE A 95 6.30 22.74 10.76
CA ILE A 95 7.26 23.80 10.43
C ILE A 95 6.59 24.99 9.75
N GLU A 96 5.66 24.77 8.81
CA GLU A 96 4.90 25.84 8.16
C GLU A 96 4.10 26.68 9.16
N ARG A 97 3.49 26.04 10.17
CA ARG A 97 2.80 26.75 11.26
C ARG A 97 3.77 27.51 12.14
N GLU A 98 4.91 26.93 12.50
CA GLU A 98 5.94 27.62 13.29
C GLU A 98 6.52 28.83 12.54
N LEU A 99 6.67 28.73 11.21
CA LEU A 99 7.13 29.80 10.33
C LEU A 99 6.01 30.77 9.91
N HIS A 100 4.76 30.53 10.35
CA HIS A 100 3.59 31.37 10.05
C HIS A 100 3.32 31.51 8.54
N ILE A 101 3.51 30.43 7.78
CA ILE A 101 3.23 30.37 6.35
C ILE A 101 1.73 30.07 6.17
N PRO A 102 0.89 31.03 5.75
CA PRO A 102 -0.56 30.87 5.75
C PRO A 102 -1.04 29.81 4.74
N ASP A 103 -0.37 29.71 3.58
CA ASP A 103 -0.69 28.78 2.49
C ASP A 103 0.48 27.86 2.18
N GLY A 104 0.96 27.19 3.22
CA GLY A 104 2.01 26.18 3.09
C GLY A 104 1.61 25.06 2.13
N ALA A 105 2.57 24.57 1.34
CA ALA A 105 2.37 23.50 0.37
C ALA A 105 1.87 22.20 1.03
N PHE A 106 2.23 21.96 2.29
CA PHE A 106 1.78 20.80 3.05
C PHE A 106 0.50 21.09 3.85
N SER A 107 0.31 22.31 4.34
CA SER A 107 -0.85 22.69 5.16
C SER A 107 -2.14 22.86 4.35
N THR A 108 -2.05 23.36 3.11
CA THR A 108 -3.21 23.62 2.24
C THR A 108 -3.32 22.54 1.18
N ARG A 109 -3.71 21.32 1.58
CA ARG A 109 -3.89 20.21 0.64
C ARG A 109 -5.33 20.20 0.08
N PRO A 110 -5.51 20.07 -1.25
CA PRO A 110 -6.84 19.89 -1.84
C PRO A 110 -7.55 18.68 -1.23
N LYS A 111 -8.87 18.81 -1.02
CA LYS A 111 -9.68 17.66 -0.65
C LYS A 111 -9.66 16.65 -1.81
N PRO A 112 -9.64 15.35 -1.50
CA PRO A 112 -9.65 14.32 -2.52
C PRO A 112 -10.94 14.40 -3.33
N LEU A 113 -10.80 14.40 -4.64
CA LEU A 113 -11.92 14.28 -5.57
C LEU A 113 -12.52 12.88 -5.46
N THR A 114 -13.78 12.71 -5.87
CA THR A 114 -14.46 11.43 -5.82
C THR A 114 -15.08 11.10 -7.18
N ILE A 115 -14.88 9.86 -7.64
CA ILE A 115 -15.50 9.32 -8.85
C ILE A 115 -16.70 8.46 -8.41
N PHE A 116 -17.78 8.46 -9.19
CA PHE A 116 -19.02 7.73 -8.88
C PHE A 116 -19.65 8.15 -7.54
N GLY A 117 -19.78 9.46 -7.34
CA GLY A 117 -20.22 10.01 -6.06
C GLY A 117 -19.22 9.70 -4.96
N SER A 118 -19.67 9.28 -3.78
CA SER A 118 -18.79 9.00 -2.62
C SER A 118 -18.12 7.62 -2.64
N LEU A 119 -18.34 6.80 -3.67
CA LEU A 119 -17.89 5.40 -3.68
C LEU A 119 -16.41 5.24 -3.99
N TRP A 120 -15.82 6.13 -4.79
CA TRP A 120 -14.41 6.03 -5.19
C TRP A 120 -13.64 7.32 -4.92
N PRO A 121 -13.11 7.52 -3.72
CA PRO A 121 -12.24 8.66 -3.45
C PRO A 121 -10.92 8.49 -4.22
N ILE A 122 -10.59 9.49 -5.07
CA ILE A 122 -9.31 9.62 -5.76
C ILE A 122 -8.25 9.98 -4.71
N GLN A 123 -7.77 8.95 -4.04
CA GLN A 123 -6.73 9.05 -3.03
C GLN A 123 -5.65 8.04 -3.32
N HIS A 124 -4.42 8.40 -2.95
CA HIS A 124 -3.26 7.55 -3.13
C HIS A 124 -3.42 6.14 -2.52
N PRO A 125 -3.94 5.98 -1.28
CA PRO A 125 -4.15 4.66 -0.69
C PRO A 125 -5.14 3.80 -1.48
N THR A 126 -6.22 4.39 -2.01
CA THR A 126 -7.23 3.67 -2.82
C THR A 126 -6.60 3.10 -4.08
N ALA A 127 -5.86 3.92 -4.83
CA ALA A 127 -5.22 3.49 -6.08
C ALA A 127 -4.21 2.36 -5.82
N ILE A 128 -3.39 2.51 -4.78
CA ILE A 128 -2.40 1.50 -4.39
C ILE A 128 -3.06 0.19 -3.95
N PHE A 129 -4.13 0.27 -3.15
CA PHE A 129 -4.88 -0.91 -2.71
C PHE A 129 -5.40 -1.72 -3.90
N VAL A 130 -5.97 -1.04 -4.91
CA VAL A 130 -6.54 -1.67 -6.10
C VAL A 130 -5.45 -2.32 -6.94
N LEU A 131 -4.36 -1.60 -7.22
CA LEU A 131 -3.25 -2.12 -8.01
C LEU A 131 -2.67 -3.39 -7.39
N TYR A 132 -2.35 -3.36 -6.10
CA TYR A 132 -1.77 -4.52 -5.43
C TYR A 132 -2.75 -5.68 -5.26
N THR A 133 -4.03 -5.41 -5.01
CA THR A 133 -5.06 -6.45 -4.96
C THR A 133 -5.19 -7.15 -6.32
N ALA A 134 -5.22 -6.39 -7.42
CA ALA A 134 -5.26 -6.95 -8.76
C ALA A 134 -4.01 -7.78 -9.08
N THR A 135 -2.82 -7.30 -8.74
CA THR A 135 -1.58 -8.04 -8.96
C THR A 135 -1.52 -9.32 -8.15
N ILE A 136 -1.90 -9.30 -6.86
CA ILE A 136 -2.00 -10.52 -6.05
C ILE A 136 -3.01 -11.50 -6.65
N ALA A 137 -4.18 -11.01 -7.09
CA ALA A 137 -5.20 -11.86 -7.70
C ALA A 137 -4.68 -12.56 -8.96
N ILE A 138 -3.92 -11.87 -9.81
CA ILE A 138 -3.28 -12.48 -10.99
C ILE A 138 -2.33 -13.60 -10.57
N TRP A 139 -1.44 -13.35 -9.62
CA TRP A 139 -0.49 -14.38 -9.17
C TRP A 139 -1.18 -15.56 -8.48
N LEU A 140 -2.19 -15.31 -7.65
CA LEU A 140 -2.99 -16.36 -7.03
C LEU A 140 -3.73 -17.20 -8.07
N PHE A 141 -4.31 -16.55 -9.09
CA PHE A 141 -4.95 -17.25 -10.20
C PHE A 141 -3.95 -18.17 -10.90
N LEU A 142 -2.74 -17.69 -11.19
CA LEU A 142 -1.70 -18.50 -11.83
C LEU A 142 -1.22 -19.65 -10.95
N VAL A 143 -1.12 -19.45 -9.63
CA VAL A 143 -0.83 -20.54 -8.68
C VAL A 143 -1.93 -21.59 -8.77
N LEU A 144 -3.20 -21.19 -8.65
CA LEU A 144 -4.35 -22.11 -8.70
C LEU A 144 -4.42 -22.86 -10.03
N ASP A 145 -4.20 -22.17 -11.14
CA ASP A 145 -4.24 -22.75 -12.47
C ASP A 145 -3.08 -23.74 -12.70
N SER A 146 -1.86 -23.32 -12.36
CA SER A 146 -0.65 -24.14 -12.54
C SER A 146 -0.65 -25.35 -11.60
N SER A 147 -1.12 -25.19 -10.36
CA SER A 147 -1.28 -26.30 -9.42
C SER A 147 -2.36 -27.27 -9.89
N ALA A 148 -3.48 -26.80 -10.42
CA ALA A 148 -4.51 -27.68 -10.98
C ALA A 148 -3.99 -28.48 -12.18
N ALA A 149 -3.19 -27.86 -13.06
CA ALA A 149 -2.53 -28.56 -14.16
C ALA A 149 -1.51 -29.60 -13.67
N ALA A 150 -0.65 -29.22 -12.73
CA ALA A 150 0.36 -30.13 -12.16
C ALA A 150 -0.28 -31.33 -11.42
N LEU A 151 -1.41 -31.12 -10.73
CA LEU A 151 -2.17 -32.18 -10.06
C LEU A 151 -2.84 -33.13 -11.05
N ARG A 152 -3.30 -32.63 -12.20
CA ARG A 152 -3.87 -33.47 -13.27
C ARG A 152 -2.85 -34.45 -13.82
N ASP A 153 -1.61 -33.98 -14.01
CA ASP A 153 -0.54 -34.78 -14.59
C ASP A 153 0.16 -35.68 -13.55
N PHE A 154 -0.29 -35.64 -12.29
CA PHE A 154 0.27 -36.44 -11.21
C PHE A 154 -0.28 -37.88 -11.24
N PRO A 155 0.56 -38.93 -11.09
CA PRO A 155 0.16 -40.34 -11.26
C PRO A 155 -0.88 -40.84 -10.25
N PHE A 156 -1.11 -40.08 -9.17
CA PHE A 156 -2.13 -40.37 -8.16
C PHE A 156 -3.18 -39.27 -8.09
N ALA A 157 -3.50 -38.62 -9.22
CA ALA A 157 -4.57 -37.64 -9.29
C ALA A 157 -5.83 -38.22 -8.59
N PRO A 158 -6.34 -37.57 -7.55
CA PRO A 158 -7.42 -38.14 -6.76
C PRO A 158 -8.64 -38.45 -7.65
N ALA A 159 -9.30 -39.58 -7.40
CA ALA A 159 -10.47 -40.04 -8.18
C ALA A 159 -11.61 -39.01 -8.27
N TRP A 160 -11.66 -38.02 -7.36
CA TRP A 160 -12.62 -36.91 -7.44
C TRP A 160 -12.35 -35.95 -8.60
N TYR A 161 -11.10 -35.82 -9.05
CA TYR A 161 -10.73 -34.95 -10.18
C TYR A 161 -11.23 -35.52 -11.51
N THR A 162 -11.10 -36.83 -11.71
CA THR A 162 -11.64 -37.53 -12.88
C THR A 162 -13.16 -37.51 -12.90
N LEU A 163 -13.80 -37.68 -11.72
CA LEU A 163 -15.26 -37.58 -11.58
C LEU A 163 -15.78 -36.18 -11.97
N TYR A 164 -15.06 -35.12 -11.60
CA TYR A 164 -15.43 -33.74 -11.93
C TYR A 164 -15.32 -33.44 -13.43
N ALA A 165 -14.36 -34.05 -14.12
CA ALA A 165 -14.18 -33.92 -15.57
C ALA A 165 -15.27 -34.65 -16.38
N GLU A 166 -15.87 -35.71 -15.84
CA GLU A 166 -16.97 -36.46 -16.48
C GLU A 166 -18.34 -35.78 -16.32
N ILE A 167 -18.59 -35.06 -15.22
CA ILE A 167 -19.90 -34.47 -14.92
C ILE A 167 -20.18 -33.20 -15.75
N LEU A 168 -19.13 -32.45 -16.14
CA LEU A 168 -19.29 -31.22 -16.91
C LEU A 168 -19.20 -31.50 -18.42
N PRO A 169 -20.11 -30.95 -19.25
CA PRO A 169 -20.01 -31.11 -20.69
C PRO A 169 -18.66 -30.59 -21.21
N PRO A 170 -18.02 -31.27 -22.19
CA PRO A 170 -16.63 -31.03 -22.59
C PRO A 170 -16.33 -29.59 -23.09
N GLY A 171 -17.35 -28.80 -23.44
CA GLY A 171 -17.20 -27.39 -23.81
C GLY A 171 -17.28 -26.39 -22.64
N TYR A 172 -17.83 -26.78 -21.49
CA TYR A 172 -18.12 -25.88 -20.37
C TYR A 172 -17.20 -26.08 -19.16
N ALA A 173 -16.60 -27.27 -19.02
CA ALA A 173 -15.74 -27.59 -17.88
C ALA A 173 -14.56 -26.60 -17.74
N HIS A 174 -13.91 -26.26 -18.86
CA HIS A 174 -12.77 -25.36 -18.86
C HIS A 174 -13.14 -23.91 -18.50
N PRO A 175 -14.08 -23.23 -19.18
CA PRO A 175 -14.42 -21.84 -18.85
C PRO A 175 -14.97 -21.70 -17.44
N VAL A 176 -15.83 -22.61 -16.98
CA VAL A 176 -16.38 -22.58 -15.61
C VAL A 176 -15.26 -22.74 -14.58
N ALA A 177 -14.35 -23.71 -14.76
CA ALA A 177 -13.22 -23.90 -13.85
C ALA A 177 -12.30 -22.67 -13.81
N GLN A 178 -12.04 -22.01 -14.94
CA GLN A 178 -11.25 -20.78 -15.00
C GLN A 178 -11.96 -19.62 -14.28
N THR A 179 -13.28 -19.48 -14.46
CA THR A 179 -14.07 -18.48 -13.74
C THR A 179 -14.04 -18.70 -12.23
N VAL A 180 -14.22 -19.94 -11.77
CA VAL A 180 -14.16 -20.28 -10.33
C VAL A 180 -12.78 -19.94 -9.75
N LYS A 181 -11.69 -20.33 -10.43
CA LYS A 181 -10.32 -20.00 -10.02
C LYS A 181 -10.10 -18.49 -9.94
N LEU A 182 -10.58 -17.73 -10.93
CA LEU A 182 -10.46 -16.27 -10.94
C LEU A 182 -11.23 -15.62 -9.80
N VAL A 183 -12.49 -16.02 -9.59
CA VAL A 183 -13.32 -15.50 -8.49
C VAL A 183 -12.67 -15.80 -7.14
N LEU A 184 -12.19 -17.03 -6.94
CA LEU A 184 -11.49 -17.41 -5.72
C LEU A 184 -10.21 -16.59 -5.53
N ALA A 185 -9.40 -16.42 -6.56
CA ALA A 185 -8.17 -15.64 -6.50
C ALA A 185 -8.44 -14.17 -6.16
N VAL A 186 -9.47 -13.55 -6.76
CA VAL A 186 -9.88 -12.17 -6.46
C VAL A 186 -10.40 -12.06 -5.01
N ALA A 187 -11.23 -13.00 -4.57
CA ALA A 187 -11.76 -13.01 -3.20
C ALA A 187 -10.64 -13.16 -2.15
N LEU A 188 -9.71 -14.09 -2.36
CA LEU A 188 -8.55 -14.30 -1.49
C LEU A 188 -7.61 -13.09 -1.50
N ALA A 189 -7.33 -12.51 -2.68
CA ALA A 189 -6.51 -11.31 -2.79
C ALA A 189 -7.13 -10.15 -2.02
N TYR A 190 -8.42 -9.87 -2.26
CA TYR A 190 -9.14 -8.78 -1.60
C TYR A 190 -9.25 -8.99 -0.09
N GLY A 191 -9.61 -10.20 0.35
CA GLY A 191 -9.68 -10.54 1.77
C GLY A 191 -8.32 -10.43 2.46
N GLY A 192 -7.26 -10.92 1.81
CA GLY A 192 -5.89 -10.85 2.31
C GLY A 192 -5.37 -9.42 2.42
N THR A 193 -5.53 -8.59 1.38
CA THR A 193 -5.10 -7.18 1.42
C THR A 193 -5.88 -6.38 2.47
N LEU A 194 -7.18 -6.64 2.62
CA LEU A 194 -8.01 -6.01 3.64
C LEU A 194 -7.60 -6.42 5.06
N ALA A 195 -7.34 -7.71 5.29
CA ALA A 195 -6.87 -8.22 6.58
C ALA A 195 -5.49 -7.64 6.93
N PHE A 196 -4.57 -7.55 5.95
CA PHE A 196 -3.27 -6.92 6.11
C PHE A 196 -3.39 -5.43 6.46
N ASP A 197 -4.19 -4.66 5.73
CA ASP A 197 -4.35 -3.23 6.03
C ASP A 197 -4.97 -3.01 7.42
N ARG A 198 -5.96 -3.83 7.81
CA ARG A 198 -6.55 -3.81 9.16
C ARG A 198 -5.52 -4.11 10.24
N SER A 199 -4.66 -5.10 10.04
CA SER A 199 -3.64 -5.48 11.03
C SER A 199 -2.60 -4.36 11.21
N VAL A 200 -2.17 -3.73 10.11
CA VAL A 200 -1.22 -2.61 10.15
C VAL A 200 -1.83 -1.41 10.88
N ARG A 201 -3.07 -1.00 10.53
CA ARG A 201 -3.74 0.12 11.23
C ARG A 201 -3.94 -0.16 12.72
N ALA A 202 -4.23 -1.40 13.09
CA ALA A 202 -4.35 -1.79 14.49
C ALA A 202 -3.01 -1.66 15.23
N GLN A 203 -1.89 -2.00 14.59
CA GLN A 203 -0.55 -1.81 15.15
C GLN A 203 -0.19 -0.33 15.27
N GLU A 204 -0.48 0.48 14.24
CA GLU A 204 -0.25 1.93 14.26
C GLU A 204 -0.99 2.61 15.41
N LYS A 205 -2.29 2.30 15.57
CA LYS A 205 -3.10 2.83 16.67
C LYS A 205 -2.55 2.42 18.05
N LYS A 206 -2.05 1.19 18.19
CA LYS A 206 -1.41 0.73 19.43
C LYS A 206 -0.11 1.50 19.71
N ALA A 207 0.71 1.74 18.69
CA ALA A 207 1.95 2.50 18.80
C ALA A 207 1.68 3.97 19.18
N GLU A 208 0.69 4.62 18.55
CA GLU A 208 0.27 5.98 18.88
C GLU A 208 -0.26 6.11 20.32
N ALA A 209 -1.06 5.13 20.78
CA ALA A 209 -1.55 5.10 22.15
C ALA A 209 -0.40 4.89 23.16
N ALA A 210 0.59 4.06 22.82
CA ALA A 210 1.78 3.88 23.66
C ALA A 210 2.62 5.17 23.74
N ALA A 211 2.87 5.83 22.60
CA ALA A 211 3.59 7.10 22.55
C ALA A 211 2.87 8.20 23.36
N SER A 212 1.55 8.31 23.20
CA SER A 212 0.72 9.28 23.94
C SER A 212 0.78 9.07 25.45
N ARG A 213 0.75 7.79 25.90
CA ARG A 213 0.91 7.46 27.33
C ARG A 213 2.31 7.79 27.84
N ALA A 214 3.35 7.50 27.08
CA ALA A 214 4.72 7.83 27.45
C ALA A 214 4.94 9.34 27.59
N ILE A 215 4.34 10.16 26.71
CA ILE A 215 4.39 11.62 26.81
C ILE A 215 3.69 12.11 28.09
N ARG A 216 2.48 11.62 28.37
CA ARG A 216 1.73 11.98 29.60
C ARG A 216 2.50 11.59 30.87
N ALA A 217 3.11 10.40 30.89
CA ALA A 217 3.88 9.92 32.03
C ALA A 217 5.14 10.76 32.33
N ARG A 218 5.73 11.40 31.31
CA ARG A 218 6.91 12.26 31.47
C ARG A 218 6.61 13.65 32.02
N GLY A 219 5.35 13.98 32.32
CA GLY A 219 4.98 15.21 33.02
C GLY A 219 5.32 16.52 32.27
N ARG A 220 5.80 16.45 31.03
CA ARG A 220 5.91 17.63 30.18
C ARG A 220 4.60 17.79 29.43
N PRO A 221 3.75 18.77 29.77
CA PRO A 221 2.71 19.18 28.85
C PRO A 221 3.42 19.60 27.56
N TYR A 222 3.33 18.77 26.51
CA TYR A 222 3.41 19.34 25.19
C TYR A 222 2.26 20.34 25.13
N PRO A 223 2.48 21.59 24.68
CA PRO A 223 1.38 22.51 24.45
C PRO A 223 0.39 21.74 23.59
N ALA A 224 -0.84 21.60 24.09
CA ALA A 224 -1.91 21.01 23.32
C ALA A 224 -1.82 21.63 21.93
N THR A 225 -1.59 20.80 20.90
CA THR A 225 -1.78 21.26 19.54
C THR A 225 -3.24 21.67 19.51
N THR A 226 -3.46 22.97 19.66
CA THR A 226 -4.76 23.60 19.62
C THR A 226 -5.38 23.08 18.33
N ASN A 227 -6.49 22.38 18.50
CA ASN A 227 -7.30 21.91 17.39
C ASN A 227 -7.65 23.14 16.54
N PRO A 228 -7.04 23.36 15.36
CA PRO A 228 -7.28 24.58 14.58
C PRO A 228 -8.68 24.56 13.93
N GLY A 229 -9.47 23.51 14.17
CA GLY A 229 -10.80 23.29 13.60
C GLY A 229 -11.97 23.53 14.56
N ALA A 230 -11.75 23.98 15.80
CA ALA A 230 -12.85 24.42 16.66
C ALA A 230 -13.34 25.80 16.18
N ARG A 231 -14.30 25.82 15.25
CA ARG A 231 -15.07 27.04 14.95
C ARG A 231 -15.85 27.44 16.20
N PRO A 232 -15.81 28.70 16.65
CA PRO A 232 -16.74 29.17 17.68
C PRO A 232 -18.20 29.12 17.14
N PRO A 233 -19.19 28.91 18.03
CA PRO A 233 -20.61 29.02 17.68
C PRO A 233 -20.98 30.42 17.19
#